data_AF-Q0E906-F1
#
_entry.id   AF-Q0E906-F1
#
_cell.length_a   1.000
_cell.length_b   1.000
_cell.length_c   1.000
_cell.angle_alpha   90.00
_cell.angle_beta   90.00
_cell.angle_gamma   90.00
#
_symmetry.space_group_name_H-M   'P 1'
#
loop_
_entity.id
_entity.type
_entity.pdbx_description
1 polymer ?
#
loop_
_entity_poly.entity_id
_entity_poly.type
_entity_poly.pdbx_seq_one_letter_code
_entity_poly.pdbx_strand_id
1 'polypeptide(L)' 'MAKLSALLLPLILFIVAFVAHTTFATVQPKAPNFQYFERPKYRYPYYDEHGRGKLLYGYGGPELYQYKTYTPLEGIH' A
#
# COMPACT_ATOMS: atom_id res chain seq x y z
N MET A 1 -40.48 20.79 -2.83
CA MET A 1 -39.10 20.62 -2.33
C MET A 1 -38.80 19.22 -1.80
N ALA A 2 -39.66 18.59 -0.99
CA ALA A 2 -39.39 17.28 -0.37
C ALA A 2 -38.93 16.15 -1.32
N LYS A 3 -39.44 16.12 -2.58
CA LYS A 3 -39.05 15.10 -3.57
C LYS A 3 -37.59 15.19 -4.01
N LEU A 4 -37.02 16.39 -4.08
CA LEU A 4 -35.61 16.56 -4.49
C LEU A 4 -34.68 16.06 -3.38
N SER A 5 -34.96 16.44 -2.12
CA SER A 5 -34.20 15.98 -0.96
C SER A 5 -34.24 14.46 -0.80
N ALA A 6 -35.38 13.83 -1.12
CA ALA A 6 -35.53 12.38 -1.09
C ALA A 6 -34.64 11.64 -2.11
N LEU A 7 -34.29 12.28 -3.23
CA LEU A 7 -33.35 11.72 -4.23
C LEU A 7 -31.89 12.06 -3.92
N LEU A 8 -31.63 13.22 -3.31
CA LEU A 8 -30.27 13.66 -2.98
C LEU A 8 -29.64 12.83 -1.86
N LEU A 9 -30.41 12.44 -0.84
CA LEU A 9 -29.89 11.64 0.28
C LEU A 9 -29.30 10.27 -0.16
N PRO A 10 -30.01 9.41 -0.91
CA PRO A 10 -29.45 8.14 -1.36
C PRO A 10 -28.29 8.33 -2.34
N LEU A 11 -28.32 9.38 -3.16
CA LEU A 11 -27.20 9.71 -4.05
C LEU A 11 -25.93 10.07 -3.26
N ILE A 12 -26.06 10.89 -2.22
CA ILE A 12 -24.94 11.23 -1.33
C ILE A 12 -24.43 9.99 -0.61
N LEU A 13 -25.31 9.14 -0.07
CA LEU A 13 -24.92 7.89 0.58
C LEU A 13 -24.16 6.96 -0.38
N PHE A 14 -24.62 6.86 -1.64
CA PHE A 14 -23.94 6.08 -2.66
C PHE A 14 -22.54 6.63 -2.98
N ILE A 15 -22.40 7.95 -3.12
CA ILE A 15 -21.10 8.60 -3.33
C ILE A 15 -20.17 8.35 -2.14
N VAL A 16 -20.65 8.50 -0.90
CA VAL A 16 -19.85 8.24 0.30
C VAL A 16 -19.42 6.78 0.38
N ALA A 17 -20.32 5.84 0.10
CA ALA A 17 -20.00 4.41 0.06
C ALA A 17 -18.95 4.09 -1.02
N PHE A 18 -19.08 4.69 -2.20
CA PHE A 18 -18.13 4.52 -3.29
C PHE A 18 -16.74 5.06 -2.93
N VAL A 19 -16.67 6.27 -2.40
CA VAL A 19 -15.40 6.89 -1.97
C VAL A 19 -14.76 6.09 -0.84
N ALA A 20 -15.54 5.66 0.16
CA ALA A 20 -15.02 4.81 1.23
C ALA A 20 -14.42 3.51 0.67
N HIS A 21 -15.06 2.90 -0.33
CA HIS A 21 -14.56 1.68 -0.97
C HIS A 21 -13.25 1.91 -1.74
N THR A 22 -13.10 3.04 -2.44
CA THR A 22 -11.87 3.33 -3.21
C THR A 22 -10.68 3.73 -2.33
N THR A 23 -10.92 4.22 -1.11
CA THR A 23 -9.83 4.61 -0.19
C THR A 23 -9.09 3.43 0.44
N PHE A 24 -9.58 2.20 0.33
CA PHE A 24 -8.87 1.00 0.82
C PHE A 24 -7.77 0.51 -0.14
N ALA A 25 -7.06 1.44 -0.79
CA ALA A 25 -5.89 1.10 -1.59
C ALA A 25 -4.71 0.81 -0.65
N THR A 26 -4.37 -0.47 -0.47
CA THR A 26 -3.16 -0.88 0.24
C THR A 26 -1.94 -0.41 -0.56
N VAL A 27 -1.15 0.51 -0.01
CA VAL A 27 0.15 0.87 -0.59
C VAL A 27 1.01 -0.38 -0.59
N GLN A 28 1.28 -0.94 -1.77
CA GLN A 28 2.18 -2.08 -1.89
C GLN A 28 3.63 -1.58 -1.83
N PRO A 29 4.48 -2.17 -0.99
CA PRO A 29 5.89 -1.79 -0.92
C PRO A 29 6.55 -2.08 -2.28
N LYS A 30 7.20 -1.06 -2.84
CA LYS A 30 7.91 -1.14 -4.12
C LYS A 30 9.41 -0.99 -3.89
N ALA A 31 10.18 -2.00 -4.27
CA ALA A 31 11.63 -1.90 -4.26
C ALA A 31 12.10 -0.88 -5.32
N PRO A 32 13.26 -0.22 -5.10
CA PRO A 32 13.89 0.59 -6.14
C PRO A 32 14.04 -0.19 -7.45
N ASN A 33 13.90 0.51 -8.58
CA ASN A 33 14.09 -0.11 -9.88
C ASN A 33 15.59 -0.25 -10.16
N PHE A 34 16.11 -1.48 -10.04
CA PHE A 34 17.50 -1.80 -10.39
C PHE A 34 17.59 -2.18 -11.87
N GLN A 35 18.69 -1.83 -12.52
CA GLN A 35 18.94 -2.36 -13.86
C GLN A 35 19.12 -3.89 -13.78
N TYR A 36 18.71 -4.62 -14.81
CA TYR A 36 18.70 -6.10 -14.79
C TYR A 36 20.08 -6.73 -14.49
N PHE A 37 21.16 -5.99 -14.74
CA PHE A 37 22.54 -6.40 -14.46
C PHE A 37 23.04 -5.97 -13.08
N GLU A 38 22.31 -5.10 -12.38
CA GLU A 38 22.65 -4.70 -11.03
C GLU A 38 22.09 -5.71 -10.05
N ARG A 39 22.98 -6.31 -9.26
CA ARG A 39 22.57 -7.08 -8.10
C ARG A 39 22.33 -6.11 -6.93
N PRO A 40 21.10 -6.01 -6.39
CA PRO A 40 20.86 -5.20 -5.21
C PRO A 40 21.79 -5.62 -4.06
N LYS A 41 22.36 -4.63 -3.36
CA LYS A 41 23.25 -4.88 -2.21
C LYS A 41 22.54 -5.65 -1.09
N TYR A 42 21.26 -5.32 -0.88
CA TYR A 42 20.43 -5.85 0.19
C TYR A 42 19.22 -6.58 -0.37
N ARG A 43 18.71 -7.53 0.41
CA ARG A 43 17.40 -8.16 0.15
C ARG A 43 16.30 -7.27 0.71
N TYR A 44 15.21 -7.09 -0.02
CA TYR A 44 14.11 -6.23 0.41
C TYR A 44 12.99 -7.07 1.03
N PRO A 45 12.86 -7.11 2.37
CA PRO A 45 11.74 -7.79 3.00
C PRO A 45 10.45 -6.99 2.79
N TYR A 46 9.34 -7.68 2.56
CA TYR A 46 8.01 -7.11 2.61
C TYR A 46 7.10 -8.01 3.41
N TYR A 47 6.07 -7.43 4.02
CA TYR A 47 5.03 -8.15 4.74
C TYR A 47 3.72 -7.97 4.00
N ASP A 48 2.96 -9.04 3.82
CA ASP A 48 1.59 -8.95 3.28
C ASP A 48 0.58 -8.48 4.33
N GLU A 49 -0.68 -8.30 3.95
CA GLU A 49 -1.75 -7.86 4.86
C GLU A 49 -1.98 -8.78 6.08
N HIS A 50 -1.41 -9.98 6.08
CA HIS A 50 -1.48 -10.94 7.19
C HIS A 50 -0.21 -10.97 8.04
N GLY A 51 0.75 -10.07 7.78
CA GLY A 51 2.02 -10.01 8.49
C GLY A 51 3.00 -11.11 8.10
N ARG A 52 2.80 -11.80 6.95
CA ARG A 52 3.73 -12.84 6.50
C ARG A 52 4.87 -12.20 5.70
N GLY A 53 6.10 -12.42 6.18
CA GLY A 53 7.30 -11.91 5.54
C GLY A 53 7.62 -12.65 4.24
N LYS A 54 7.94 -11.89 3.20
CA LYS A 54 8.38 -12.35 1.87
C LYS A 54 9.49 -11.43 1.37
N LEU A 55 10.25 -11.86 0.36
CA LEU A 55 11.26 -11.03 -0.27
C LEU A 55 10.73 -10.47 -1.59
N LEU A 56 10.88 -9.16 -1.82
CA LEU A 56 10.58 -8.54 -3.12
C LEU A 56 11.60 -8.98 -4.18
N TYR A 57 12.84 -9.25 -3.75
CA TYR A 57 13.92 -9.75 -4.60
C TYR A 57 14.77 -10.79 -3.86
N GLY A 58 15.17 -11.84 -4.59
CA GLY A 58 15.97 -12.96 -4.06
C GLY A 58 17.48 -12.75 -4.08
N TYR A 59 17.95 -11.56 -4.44
CA TYR A 59 19.38 -11.24 -4.55
C TYR A 59 19.82 -10.26 -3.46
N GLY A 60 21.10 -10.33 -3.08
CA GLY A 60 21.69 -9.58 -1.97
C GLY A 60 22.44 -10.52 -1.02
N GLY A 61 23.24 -9.93 -0.14
CA GLY A 61 23.94 -10.65 0.93
C GLY A 61 22.99 -11.24 1.98
N PRO A 62 23.51 -11.68 3.13
CA PRO A 62 22.69 -12.11 4.26
C PRO A 62 21.90 -10.96 4.91
N GLU A 63 22.24 -9.71 4.57
CA GLU A 63 21.64 -8.50 5.14
C GLU A 63 20.35 -8.08 4.42
N LEU A 64 19.35 -7.70 5.21
CA LEU A 64 18.09 -7.13 4.74
C LEU A 64 18.20 -5.60 4.61
N TYR A 65 17.44 -5.03 3.68
CA TYR A 65 17.29 -3.59 3.55
C TYR A 65 16.62 -3.04 4.81
N GLN A 66 17.27 -2.06 5.44
CA GLN A 66 16.75 -1.40 6.62
C GLN A 66 15.96 -0.15 6.22
N TYR A 67 14.65 -0.25 6.36
CA TYR A 67 13.71 0.86 6.34
C TYR A 67 13.98 1.81 7.52
N LYS A 68 13.98 3.12 7.27
CA LYS A 68 14.41 4.15 8.25
C LYS A 68 13.30 5.11 8.64
N THR A 69 12.25 5.19 7.83
CA THR A 69 11.16 6.14 8.02
C THR A 69 10.00 5.38 8.63
N TYR A 70 9.39 5.93 9.68
CA TYR A 70 8.15 5.40 10.24
C TYR A 70 7.06 6.44 10.05
N THR A 71 5.95 6.04 9.42
CA THR A 71 4.71 6.84 9.42
C THR A 71 3.63 6.06 10.18
N PRO A 72 2.79 6.71 11.00
CA PRO A 72 1.73 6.01 11.75
C PRO A 72 0.77 5.21 10.87
N LEU A 73 0.55 5.67 9.63
CA LEU A 73 -0.35 5.03 8.69
C LEU A 73 0.30 3.84 7.95
N GLU A 74 1.56 3.97 7.53
CA GLU A 74 2.19 2.99 6.64
C GLU A 74 3.17 2.07 7.38
N GLY A 75 3.53 2.40 8.62
CA GLY A 75 4.55 1.70 9.38
C GLY A 75 5.96 2.07 8.95
N ILE A 76 6.90 1.14 9.20
CA ILE A 76 8.32 1.29 8.86
C ILE A 76 8.52 1.06 7.35
N HIS A 77 9.12 2.03 6.64
CA HIS A 77 9.50 1.99 5.22
C HIS A 77 10.75 2.85 4.90
#